data_AF-A0A645HJ23-F1
#
_entry.id   AF-A0A645HJ23-F1
#
_cell.length_a   1.000
_cell.length_b   1.000
_cell.length_c   1.000
_cell.angle_alpha   90.00
_cell.angle_beta   90.00
_cell.angle_gamma   90.00
#
_symmetry.space_group_name_H-M   'P 1'
#
loop_
_entity.id
_entity.type
_entity.pdbx_description
1 polymer ?
#
loop_
_entity_poly.entity_id
_entity_poly.type
_entity_poly.pdbx_seq_one_letter_code
_entity_poly.pdbx_strand_id
1 'polypeptide(L)' 'MIISHCKTCLADFKIPKKILFIEDFPKGPNGKIQRRKLAELYEQLAGTGKNSGSLEH' A
#
# COMPACT_ATOMS: atom_id res chain seq x y z
N MET A 1 0.07 17.05 -9.09
CA MET A 1 0.20 16.09 -7.97
C MET A 1 -0.99 15.13 -7.95
N ILE A 2 -0.78 13.87 -7.57
CA ILE A 2 -1.76 12.76 -7.62
C ILE A 2 -3.06 13.03 -6.82
N ILE A 3 -2.98 13.62 -5.62
CA ILE A 3 -4.17 13.96 -4.80
C ILE A 3 -5.04 15.02 -5.48
N SER A 4 -4.44 16.00 -6.14
CA SER A 4 -5.18 17.05 -6.87
C SER A 4 -5.96 16.46 -8.05
N HIS A 5 -5.38 15.48 -8.74
CA HIS A 5 -6.06 14.76 -9.82
C HIS A 5 -7.22 13.91 -9.29
N CYS A 6 -7.07 13.29 -8.12
CA CYS A 6 -8.18 12.61 -7.45
C CYS A 6 -9.31 13.58 -7.09
N LYS A 7 -9.00 14.79 -6.59
CA LYS A 7 -9.99 15.81 -6.22
C LYS A 7 -10.86 16.30 -7.39
N THR A 8 -10.32 16.32 -8.60
CA THR A 8 -11.10 16.78 -9.78
C THR A 8 -12.08 15.73 -10.29
N CYS A 9 -11.84 14.45 -9.98
CA CYS A 9 -12.58 13.33 -10.59
C CYS A 9 -13.36 12.48 -9.57
N LEU A 10 -13.10 12.62 -8.27
CA LEU A 10 -13.67 11.79 -7.21
C LEU A 10 -14.34 12.66 -6.14
N ALA A 11 -15.44 12.16 -5.57
CA ALA A 11 -16.06 12.74 -4.38
C ALA A 11 -15.11 12.67 -3.17
N ASP A 12 -15.24 13.61 -2.23
CA ASP A 12 -14.27 13.80 -1.14
C ASP A 12 -13.97 12.53 -0.32
N PHE A 13 -14.98 11.70 -0.05
CA PHE A 13 -14.82 10.47 0.72
C PHE A 13 -14.02 9.36 0.01
N LYS A 14 -13.82 9.47 -1.31
CA LYS A 14 -13.06 8.52 -2.12
C LYS A 14 -11.60 8.94 -2.30
N ILE A 15 -11.23 10.13 -1.85
CA ILE A 15 -9.86 10.63 -1.96
C ILE A 15 -9.01 9.87 -0.93
N PRO A 16 -7.90 9.25 -1.36
CA PRO A 16 -7.03 8.51 -0.45
C PRO A 16 -6.35 9.47 0.53
N LYS A 17 -6.30 9.07 1.82
CA LYS A 17 -5.64 9.86 2.89
C LYS A 17 -4.11 9.79 2.82
N LYS A 18 -3.57 8.70 2.28
CA LYS A 18 -2.13 8.44 2.14
C LYS A 18 -1.86 7.81 0.79
N ILE A 19 -0.71 8.14 0.19
CA ILE A 19 -0.23 7.52 -1.04
C ILE A 19 1.19 7.05 -0.77
N LEU A 20 1.39 5.75 -0.90
CA LEU A 20 2.66 5.07 -0.67
C LEU A 20 3.09 4.48 -2.00
N PHE A 21 4.37 4.62 -2.32
CA PHE A 21 4.97 3.98 -3.49
C PHE A 21 5.71 2.73 -3.01
N ILE A 22 5.50 1.63 -3.72
CA ILE A 22 6.15 0.34 -3.48
C ILE A 22 6.77 -0.12 -4.78
N GLU A 23 7.83 -0.93 -4.70
CA GLU A 23 8.52 -1.43 -5.90
C GLU A 23 7.70 -2.51 -6.62
N ASP A 24 7.09 -3.45 -5.89
CA ASP A 24 6.15 -4.42 -6.47
C ASP A 24 5.03 -4.80 -5.48
N PHE A 25 3.92 -5.28 -6.03
CA PHE A 25 2.80 -5.76 -5.24
C PHE A 25 3.05 -7.18 -4.72
N PRO A 26 2.69 -7.52 -3.47
CA PRO A 26 2.78 -8.87 -2.98
C PRO A 26 1.80 -9.76 -3.74
N LYS A 27 2.33 -10.54 -4.69
CA LYS A 27 1.57 -11.50 -5.49
C LYS A 27 1.73 -12.92 -4.94
N GLY A 28 0.76 -13.77 -5.21
CA GLY A 28 0.83 -15.20 -4.94
C GLY A 28 1.51 -15.96 -6.09
N PRO A 29 1.69 -17.28 -5.94
CA PRO A 29 2.25 -18.12 -7.01
C PRO A 29 1.45 -18.06 -8.33
N ASN A 30 0.15 -17.74 -8.24
CA ASN A 30 -0.72 -17.55 -9.41
C ASN A 30 -0.73 -16.10 -9.95
N GLY A 31 0.21 -15.25 -9.53
CA GLY A 31 0.32 -13.84 -9.95
C GLY A 31 -0.74 -12.88 -9.38
N LYS A 32 -1.73 -13.39 -8.63
CA LYS A 32 -2.79 -12.58 -8.01
C LYS A 32 -2.29 -11.84 -6.77
N ILE A 33 -2.74 -10.59 -6.59
CA ILE A 33 -2.42 -9.79 -5.41
C ILE A 33 -2.96 -10.47 -4.15
N GLN A 34 -2.08 -10.66 -3.16
CA GLN A 34 -2.44 -11.18 -1.85
C GLN A 34 -2.83 -10.03 -0.93
N ARG A 35 -4.14 -9.75 -0.84
CA ARG A 35 -4.67 -8.63 -0.04
C ARG A 35 -4.21 -8.62 1.42
N ARG A 36 -4.06 -9.82 2.03
CA ARG A 36 -3.56 -9.95 3.41
C ARG A 36 -2.12 -9.40 3.54
N LYS A 37 -1.20 -9.89 2.70
CA LYS A 37 0.19 -9.41 2.67
C LYS A 37 0.28 -7.92 2.31
N LEU A 38 -0.62 -7.43 1.45
CA LEU A 38 -0.69 -6.01 1.12
C LEU A 38 -1.12 -5.15 2.32
N ALA A 39 -2.03 -5.64 3.16
CA ALA A 39 -2.40 -4.97 4.40
C ALA A 39 -1.25 -4.96 5.41
N GLU A 40 -0.55 -6.09 5.59
CA GLU A 40 0.64 -6.19 6.44
C GLU A 40 1.74 -5.21 5.98
N LEU A 41 2.00 -5.15 4.67
CA LEU A 41 2.93 -4.19 4.08
C LEU A 41 2.49 -2.74 4.31
N TYR A 42 1.19 -2.45 4.19
CA TYR A 42 0.67 -1.12 4.51
C TYR A 42 0.90 -0.77 5.98
N GLU A 43 0.68 -1.68 6.92
CA GLU A 43 0.95 -1.44 8.34
C GLU A 43 2.44 -1.15 8.60
N GLN A 44 3.34 -1.88 7.95
CA GLN A 44 4.79 -1.65 8.04
C GLN A 44 5.21 -0.28 7.48
N LEU A 45 4.61 0.15 6.37
CA LEU A 45 4.93 1.42 5.73
C LEU A 45 4.24 2.62 6.38
N ALA A 46 3.03 2.43 6.92
CA ALA A 46 2.21 3.47 7.50
C ALA A 46 2.45 3.67 9.00
N GLY A 47 3.04 2.68 9.68
CA GLY A 47 3.44 2.72 11.08
C GLY A 47 4.79 3.41 11.26
N THR A 48 4.83 4.45 12.11
CA THR A 48 6.08 5.05 12.60
C THR A 48 6.94 3.98 13.25
N GLY A 49 8.14 3.77 12.71
CA GLY A 49 8.92 2.53 12.80
C GLY A 49 8.96 1.81 14.15
N LYS A 50 8.74 0.49 14.10
CA LYS A 50 9.56 -0.49 14.82
C LYS A 50 9.66 -1.82 14.06
N ASN A 51 10.92 -2.21 13.89
CA ASN A 51 11.50 -3.54 13.72
C ASN A 51 11.55 -4.18 12.33
N SER A 52 12.77 -4.17 11.78
CA SER A 52 13.33 -5.18 10.89
C SER A 52 12.98 -6.59 11.38
N GLY A 53 12.43 -7.41 10.50
CA GLY A 53 12.15 -8.81 10.78
C GLY A 53 12.21 -9.60 9.48
N SER A 54 13.39 -10.17 9.23
CA SER A 54 13.76 -10.98 8.07
C SER A 54 12.73 -12.08 7.77
N LEU A 55 12.41 -12.25 6.49
CA LEU A 55 11.91 -13.51 5.94
C LEU A 55 12.66 -13.80 4.64
N GLU A 56 13.93 -14.18 4.79
CA GLU A 56 14.62 -15.03 3.82
C GLU A 56 14.52 -16.48 4.32
N HIS A 57 13.62 -17.24 3.68
CA HIS A 57 13.68 -18.65 3.24
C HIS A 57 12.27 -19.19 3.01
#